data_AF-A0A8J5QU84-F1
#
_entry.id   AF-A0A8J5QU84-F1
#
_cell.length_a   1.000
_cell.length_b   1.000
_cell.length_c   1.000
_cell.angle_alpha   90.00
_cell.angle_beta   90.00
_cell.angle_gamma   90.00
#
_symmetry.space_group_name_H-M   'P 1'
#
loop_
_entity.id
_entity.type
_entity.pdbx_description
1 polymer ?
#
loop_
_entity_poly.entity_id
_entity_poly.type
_entity_poly.pdbx_seq_one_letter_code
_entity_poly.pdbx_strand_id
1 'polypeptide(L)'
;MFLQVSLDPAQQNGSKCIQLICWLDDRHLPCVPPVSVTVPSDYPLTPPRCVMAPHEYTTAFLSAVQKALTARTTKLPRCFSVSQLLDTWEMSVRQASAPTQTPVSSATVLMGL
;
A
#
# COMPACT_ATOMS: atom_id res chain seq x y z
N MET A 1 5.04 -0.40 13.35
CA MET A 1 4.06 -0.61 12.28
C MET A 1 3.76 -2.09 12.23
N PHE A 2 2.59 -2.49 12.70
CA PHE A 2 2.09 -3.85 12.61
C PHE A 2 0.87 -3.90 11.71
N LEU A 3 0.83 -4.87 10.79
CA LEU A 3 -0.31 -5.09 9.92
C LEU A 3 -1.36 -5.94 10.64
N GLN A 4 -2.59 -5.44 10.69
CA GLN A 4 -3.75 -6.18 11.18
C GLN A 4 -4.71 -6.45 10.02
N VAL A 5 -5.38 -7.60 10.08
CA VAL A 5 -6.32 -8.08 9.06
C VAL A 5 -7.57 -8.60 9.76
N SER A 6 -8.73 -8.16 9.30
CA SER A 6 -10.04 -8.69 9.69
C SER A 6 -10.81 -9.09 8.44
N LEU A 7 -11.75 -10.02 8.58
CA LEU A 7 -12.81 -10.21 7.60
C LEU A 7 -13.70 -8.97 7.58
N ASP A 8 -14.21 -8.63 6.40
CA ASP A 8 -15.21 -7.58 6.25
C ASP A 8 -16.56 -8.07 6.83
N PRO A 9 -17.11 -7.43 7.87
CA PRO A 9 -18.40 -7.82 8.44
C PRO A 9 -19.57 -7.61 7.48
N ALA A 10 -19.41 -6.77 6.44
CA ALA A 10 -20.42 -6.57 5.41
C ALA A 10 -20.42 -7.66 4.32
N GLN A 11 -19.53 -8.65 4.43
CA GLN A 11 -19.39 -9.73 3.45
C GLN A 11 -20.71 -10.51 3.37
N GLN A 12 -21.38 -10.39 2.21
CA GLN A 12 -22.70 -10.97 2.00
C GLN A 12 -22.61 -12.49 1.96
N ASN A 13 -23.49 -13.17 2.70
CA ASN A 13 -23.58 -14.62 2.73
C ASN A 13 -23.97 -15.14 1.33
N GLY A 14 -23.01 -15.72 0.60
CA GLY A 14 -23.16 -16.12 -0.81
C GLY A 14 -22.25 -15.40 -1.81
N SER A 15 -21.48 -14.40 -1.35
CA SER A 15 -20.40 -13.80 -2.16
C SER A 15 -19.32 -14.84 -2.42
N LYS A 16 -18.97 -15.03 -3.70
CA LYS A 16 -17.91 -15.97 -4.10
C LYS A 16 -16.50 -15.45 -3.78
N CYS A 17 -16.36 -14.16 -3.46
CA CYS A 17 -15.11 -13.53 -3.08
C CYS A 17 -15.00 -13.32 -1.56
N ILE A 18 -13.77 -13.36 -1.05
CA ILE A 18 -13.45 -13.04 0.34
C ILE A 18 -13.06 -11.56 0.40
N GLN A 19 -13.68 -10.81 1.31
CA GLN A 19 -13.34 -9.42 1.56
C GLN A 19 -12.66 -9.29 2.92
N LEU A 20 -11.53 -8.60 2.93
CA LEU A 20 -10.70 -8.34 4.09
C LEU A 20 -10.60 -6.83 4.28
N ILE A 21 -10.59 -6.40 5.53
CA ILE A 21 -10.24 -5.05 5.95
C ILE A 21 -8.87 -5.14 6.61
N CYS A 22 -7.91 -4.37 6.11
CA CYS A 22 -6.53 -4.37 6.58
C CYS A 22 -6.14 -2.97 7.03
N TRP A 23 -5.46 -2.85 8.17
CA TRP A 23 -4.99 -1.56 8.68
C TRP A 23 -3.62 -1.71 9.33
N LEU A 24 -2.93 -0.59 9.52
CA LEU A 24 -1.64 -0.53 10.20
C LEU A 24 -1.83 0.05 11.59
N ASP A 25 -1.30 -0.63 12.58
CA ASP A 25 -1.18 -0.13 13.95
C ASP A 25 0.23 0.42 14.17
N ASP A 26 0.35 1.76 14.20
CA ASP A 26 1.56 2.49 14.56
C ASP A 26 1.24 3.91 15.05
N ARG A 27 1.72 4.25 16.24
CA ARG A 27 1.55 5.57 16.85
C ARG A 27 2.34 6.68 16.15
N HIS A 28 3.36 6.33 15.36
CA HIS A 28 4.21 7.29 14.66
C HIS A 28 3.77 7.54 13.22
N LEU A 29 2.76 6.81 12.73
CA LEU A 29 2.24 7.04 11.38
C LEU A 29 1.19 8.16 11.39
N PRO A 30 1.20 9.04 10.37
CA PRO A 30 0.04 9.86 10.08
C PRO A 30 -1.16 8.94 9.79
N CYS A 31 -2.39 9.36 10.12
CA CYS A 31 -3.61 8.54 10.00
C CYS A 31 -3.70 7.86 8.62
N VAL A 32 -3.34 6.58 8.56
CA VAL A 32 -3.48 5.75 7.35
C VAL A 32 -4.86 5.12 7.41
N PRO A 33 -5.74 5.38 6.44
CA PRO A 33 -7.04 4.73 6.42
C PRO A 33 -6.88 3.22 6.18
N PRO A 34 -7.76 2.38 6.75
CA PRO A 34 -7.83 0.97 6.40
C PRO A 34 -8.02 0.77 4.89
N VAL A 35 -7.48 -0.32 4.37
CA VAL A 35 -7.65 -0.72 2.97
C VAL A 35 -8.49 -1.99 2.90
N SER A 36 -9.34 -2.07 1.87
CA SER A 36 -10.11 -3.29 1.60
C SER A 36 -9.35 -4.17 0.61
N VAL A 37 -9.15 -5.43 0.94
CA VAL A 37 -8.58 -6.42 0.02
C VAL A 37 -9.66 -7.42 -0.38
N THR A 38 -9.83 -7.61 -1.67
CA THR A 38 -10.75 -8.61 -2.23
C THR A 38 -9.96 -9.76 -2.83
N VAL A 39 -10.20 -10.98 -2.33
CA VAL A 39 -9.71 -12.23 -2.91
C VAL A 39 -10.83 -12.80 -3.77
N PRO A 40 -10.62 -12.91 -5.09
CA PRO A 40 -11.66 -13.39 -5.99
C PRO A 40 -11.84 -14.91 -5.89
N SER A 41 -12.99 -15.41 -6.34
CA SER A 41 -13.38 -16.82 -6.22
C SER A 41 -12.51 -17.78 -7.04
N ASP A 42 -11.89 -17.26 -8.09
CA ASP A 42 -11.04 -17.98 -9.04
C ASP A 42 -9.55 -17.85 -8.69
N TYR A 43 -9.21 -17.29 -7.52
CA TYR A 43 -7.83 -17.27 -7.03
C TYR A 43 -7.23 -18.70 -7.04
N PRO A 44 -6.00 -18.90 -7.54
CA PRO A 44 -4.99 -17.89 -7.87
C PRO A 44 -4.98 -17.39 -9.34
N LEU A 45 -5.96 -17.75 -10.17
CA LEU A 45 -6.02 -17.30 -11.58
C LEU A 45 -6.12 -15.78 -11.68
N THR A 46 -7.00 -15.18 -10.89
CA THR A 46 -7.08 -13.73 -10.68
C THR A 46 -6.42 -13.37 -9.35
N PRO A 47 -5.45 -12.43 -9.31
CA PRO A 47 -4.80 -12.03 -8.08
C PRO A 47 -5.73 -11.20 -7.18
N PRO A 48 -5.42 -11.10 -5.87
CA PRO A 48 -6.18 -10.25 -4.96
C PRO A 48 -6.03 -8.77 -5.34
N ARG A 49 -7.05 -7.98 -5.01
CA ARG A 49 -7.10 -6.55 -5.33
C ARG A 49 -7.17 -5.73 -4.06
N CYS A 50 -6.32 -4.72 -3.95
CA CYS A 50 -6.39 -3.70 -2.91
C CYS A 50 -7.25 -2.54 -3.43
N VAL A 51 -8.26 -2.16 -2.66
CA VAL A 51 -9.16 -1.04 -2.93
C VAL A 51 -8.87 0.03 -1.90
N MET A 52 -8.37 1.16 -2.39
CA MET A 52 -8.18 2.39 -1.63
C MET A 52 -9.32 3.34 -2.02
N ALA A 53 -10.09 3.84 -1.04
CA ALA A 53 -11.16 4.78 -1.30
C ALA A 53 -10.57 6.10 -1.82
N PRO A 54 -10.81 6.50 -3.09
CA PRO A 54 -10.12 7.66 -3.68
C PRO A 54 -10.34 8.97 -2.91
N HIS A 55 -11.49 9.12 -2.26
CA HIS A 55 -11.86 10.29 -1.45
C HIS A 55 -11.05 10.41 -0.15
N GLU A 56 -10.47 9.32 0.34
CA GLU A 56 -9.66 9.32 1.56
C GLU A 56 -8.19 9.65 1.27
N TYR A 57 -7.71 9.38 0.05
CA TYR A 57 -6.31 9.55 -0.36
C TYR A 57 -6.01 10.95 -0.91
N THR A 58 -6.43 11.99 -0.18
CA THR A 58 -6.36 13.40 -0.61
C THR A 58 -5.15 14.17 -0.09
N THR A 59 -4.52 13.71 0.98
CA THR A 59 -3.33 14.36 1.55
C THR A 59 -2.07 14.04 0.74
N ALA A 60 -1.03 14.90 0.83
CA ALA A 60 0.23 14.67 0.13
C ALA A 60 0.88 13.31 0.51
N PHE A 61 0.82 12.96 1.79
CA PHE A 61 1.28 11.66 2.30
C PHE A 61 0.49 10.50 1.68
N LEU A 62 -0.85 10.53 1.75
CA LEU A 62 -1.67 9.44 1.22
C LEU A 62 -1.55 9.34 -0.31
N SER A 63 -1.47 10.46 -1.03
CA SER A 63 -1.19 10.47 -2.47
C SER A 63 0.16 9.81 -2.78
N ALA A 64 1.19 10.04 -1.97
CA ALA A 64 2.49 9.38 -2.12
C ALA A 64 2.39 7.86 -1.87
N VAL A 65 1.63 7.43 -0.85
CA VAL A 65 1.34 6.01 -0.60
C VAL A 65 0.65 5.37 -1.80
N GLN A 66 -0.41 6.00 -2.33
CA GLN A 66 -1.15 5.48 -3.47
C GLN A 66 -0.27 5.36 -4.71
N LYS A 67 0.52 6.39 -5.02
CA LYS A 67 1.47 6.37 -6.15
C LYS A 67 2.51 5.25 -5.99
N ALA A 68 3.10 5.12 -4.80
CA ALA A 68 4.09 4.08 -4.51
C ALA A 68 3.48 2.68 -4.62
N LEU A 69 2.27 2.47 -4.10
CA LEU A 69 1.57 1.19 -4.20
C LEU A 69 1.28 0.86 -5.65
N THR A 70 0.69 1.77 -6.43
CA THR A 70 0.42 1.54 -7.86
C THR A 70 1.69 1.17 -8.61
N ALA A 71 2.80 1.90 -8.38
CA ALA A 71 4.08 1.64 -9.05
C ALA A 71 4.74 0.31 -8.64
N ARG A 72 4.44 -0.22 -7.45
CA ARG A 72 4.95 -1.52 -7.00
C ARG A 72 4.06 -2.67 -7.45
N THR A 73 2.74 -2.49 -7.41
CA THR A 73 1.78 -3.49 -7.88
C THR A 73 1.95 -3.79 -9.36
N THR A 74 2.30 -2.81 -10.20
CA THR A 74 2.63 -3.05 -11.62
C THR A 74 3.90 -3.87 -11.83
N LYS A 75 4.76 -3.99 -10.81
CA LYS A 75 5.98 -4.80 -10.83
C LYS A 75 5.81 -6.15 -10.16
N LEU A 76 4.66 -6.42 -9.54
CA LEU A 76 4.37 -7.72 -8.97
C LEU A 76 4.22 -8.76 -10.10
N PRO A 77 4.50 -10.05 -9.81
CA PRO A 77 4.22 -11.13 -10.74
C PRO A 77 2.75 -11.16 -11.16
N ARG A 78 2.43 -11.85 -12.27
CA ARG A 78 1.05 -11.96 -12.76
C ARG A 78 0.07 -12.53 -11.72
N CYS A 79 0.55 -13.47 -10.89
CA CYS A 79 -0.17 -14.04 -9.77
C CYS A 79 0.63 -13.76 -8.50
N PHE A 80 -0.01 -13.20 -7.48
CA PHE A 80 0.60 -12.90 -6.18
C PHE A 80 -0.39 -13.19 -5.05
N SER A 81 0.15 -13.42 -3.85
CA SER A 81 -0.66 -13.71 -2.67
C SER A 81 -1.19 -12.44 -1.99
N VAL A 82 -2.15 -12.61 -1.09
CA VAL A 82 -2.63 -11.53 -0.22
C VAL A 82 -1.48 -10.93 0.58
N SER A 83 -0.59 -11.77 1.14
CA SER A 83 0.59 -11.31 1.87
C SER A 83 1.49 -10.43 1.01
N GLN A 84 1.82 -10.85 -0.21
CA GLN A 84 2.66 -10.05 -1.12
C GLN A 84 2.04 -8.69 -1.46
N LEU A 85 0.72 -8.63 -1.63
CA LEU A 85 -0.01 -7.38 -1.83
C LEU A 85 0.06 -6.47 -0.59
N LEU A 86 -0.16 -7.04 0.59
CA LEU A 86 -0.14 -6.30 1.86
C LEU A 86 1.26 -5.83 2.23
N ASP A 87 2.29 -6.65 2.02
CA ASP A 87 3.70 -6.26 2.17
C ASP A 87 4.02 -5.09 1.24
N THR A 88 3.52 -5.13 0.00
CA THR A 88 3.71 -4.04 -0.97
C THR A 88 3.06 -2.74 -0.52
N TRP A 89 1.85 -2.83 0.05
CA TRP A 89 1.17 -1.68 0.64
C TRP A 89 1.90 -1.14 1.87
N GLU A 90 2.29 -2.00 2.81
CA GLU A 90 3.06 -1.64 3.99
C GLU A 90 4.36 -0.90 3.60
N MET A 91 5.10 -1.44 2.63
CA MET A 91 6.31 -0.81 2.10
C MET A 91 6.04 0.55 1.46
N SER A 92 4.87 0.75 0.85
CA SER A 92 4.46 2.04 0.28
C SER A 92 4.19 3.06 1.37
N VAL A 93 3.58 2.65 2.48
CA VAL A 93 3.37 3.48 3.67
C VAL A 93 4.70 3.86 4.30
N ARG A 94 5.59 2.88 4.54
CA ARG A 94 6.93 3.11 5.11
C ARG A 94 7.72 4.12 4.29
N GLN A 95 7.70 3.98 2.96
CA GLN A 95 8.38 4.90 2.06
C GLN A 95 7.82 6.32 2.15
N ALA A 96 6.49 6.47 2.16
CA ALA A 96 5.86 7.78 2.26
C ALA A 96 6.06 8.44 3.64
N SER A 97 6.23 7.65 4.70
CA SER A 97 6.51 8.14 6.06
C SER A 97 7.98 8.47 6.31
N ALA A 98 8.90 7.99 5.45
CA ALA A 98 10.31 8.26 5.61
C ALA A 98 10.60 9.75 5.37
N PRO A 99 11.48 10.38 6.15
CA PRO A 99 11.89 11.75 5.87
C PRO A 99 12.52 11.81 4.48
N THR A 100 11.95 12.65 3.60
CA THR A 100 12.50 12.89 2.25
C THR A 100 13.95 13.32 2.41
N GLN A 101 14.89 12.44 2.05
CA GLN A 101 16.28 12.85 1.87
C GLN A 101 16.28 13.79 0.67
N THR A 102 16.40 15.08 0.93
CA THR A 102 16.74 16.05 -0.11
C THR A 102 18.04 15.56 -0.74
N PRO A 103 18.09 15.29 -2.06
CA PRO A 103 19.34 14.94 -2.69
C PRO A 103 20.30 16.11 -2.47
N VAL A 104 21.37 15.85 -1.72
CA VAL A 104 22.45 16.82 -1.54
C VAL A 104 23.06 16.97 -2.93
N SER A 105 22.68 18.05 -3.62
CA SER A 105 23.22 18.39 -4.93
C SER A 105 24.73 18.49 -4.76
N SER A 106 25.45 17.50 -5.30
CA SER A 106 26.91 17.45 -5.26
C SER A 106 27.40 18.53 -6.22
N ALA A 107 27.44 19.76 -5.75
CA ALA A 107 28.13 20.84 -6.42
C ALA A 107 29.62 20.47 -6.46
N THR A 108 30.07 20.07 -7.64
CA THR A 108 31.45 19.82 -8.05
C THR A 108 32.42 20.79 -7.36
N VAL A 109 33.28 20.24 -6.49
CA VAL A 109 34.50 20.93 -6.03
C VAL A 109 35.45 21.02 -7.22
N LEU A 110 35.53 22.18 -7.85
CA LEU A 110 36.61 22.53 -8.77
C LEU A 110 37.02 23.99 -8.55
N MET A 111 37.85 24.23 -7.54
CA MET A 111 38.66 25.45 -7.43
C MET A 111 40.06 25.05 -6.99
N GLY A 112 40.89 24.73 -7.97
CA GLY A 112 42.33 24.64 -7.86
C GLY A 112 42.94 25.36 -9.06
N LEU A 113 43.31 26.62 -8.86
CA LEU A 113 44.22 27.41 -9.68
C LEU A 113 45.11 28.20 -8.71
#